data_AF-A0A2A4M9Z9-F1
#
_entry.id   AF-A0A2A4M9Z9-F1
#
_cell.length_a   1.000
_cell.length_b   1.000
_cell.length_c   1.000
_cell.angle_alpha   90.00
_cell.angle_beta   90.00
_cell.angle_gamma   90.00
#
_symmetry.space_group_name_H-M   'P 1'
#
loop_
_entity.id
_entity.type
_entity.pdbx_description
1 polymer ?
#
loop_
_entity_poly.entity_id
_entity_poly.type
_entity_poly.pdbx_seq_one_letter_code
_entity_poly.pdbx_strand_id
1 'polypeptide(L)' 'AISKAQEKNLTIIALIGKDGGKIAQQLRPEDINICIPASRTSYIQESHLTIVHCLCSMVDVAYA' A
#
# COMPACT_ATOMS: atom_id res chain seq x y z
N ALA A 1 6.33 -8.75 -9.01
CA ALA A 1 4.99 -8.12 -9.02
C ALA A 1 5.08 -6.67 -9.50
N ILE A 2 5.79 -5.79 -8.76
CA ILE A 2 5.93 -4.36 -9.09
C ILE A 2 6.37 -4.11 -10.53
N SER A 3 7.50 -4.69 -10.97
CA SER A 3 7.99 -4.49 -12.34
C SER A 3 6.98 -4.95 -13.40
N LYS A 4 6.24 -6.04 -13.15
CA LYS A 4 5.20 -6.52 -14.07
C LYS A 4 3.95 -5.62 -14.10
N ALA A 5 3.61 -4.99 -12.97
CA ALA A 5 2.55 -3.99 -12.93
C ALA A 5 2.96 -2.72 -13.70
N GLN A 6 4.21 -2.29 -13.53
CA GLN A 6 4.80 -1.17 -14.27
C GLN A 6 4.87 -1.43 -15.78
N GLU A 7 5.32 -2.61 -16.22
CA GLU A 7 5.29 -3.04 -17.63
C GLU A 7 3.87 -2.96 -18.23
N LYS A 8 2.84 -3.13 -17.41
CA LYS A 8 1.43 -3.03 -17.80
C LYS A 8 0.80 -1.65 -17.58
N ASN A 9 1.60 -0.64 -17.21
CA ASN A 9 1.13 0.70 -16.85
C ASN A 9 0.04 0.73 -15.76
N LEU A 10 0.07 -0.24 -14.84
CA LEU A 10 -0.85 -0.26 -13.70
C LEU A 10 -0.33 0.68 -12.60
N THR A 11 -1.25 1.38 -11.94
CA THR A 11 -0.94 2.14 -10.72
C THR A 11 -0.78 1.18 -9.54
N ILE A 12 0.24 1.41 -8.72
CA ILE A 12 0.53 0.57 -7.56
C ILE A 12 0.15 1.32 -6.28
N ILE A 13 -0.57 0.64 -5.40
CA ILE A 13 -0.78 1.08 -4.01
C ILE A 13 -0.04 0.08 -3.13
N ALA A 14 1.05 0.51 -2.50
CA ALA A 14 1.89 -0.33 -1.66
C ALA A 14 1.56 -0.12 -0.18
N LEU A 15 1.13 -1.19 0.50
CA LEU A 15 1.03 -1.24 1.95
C LEU A 15 2.35 -1.80 2.51
N ILE A 16 3.18 -0.95 3.10
CA ILE A 16 4.50 -1.32 3.62
C ILE A 16 4.67 -0.83 5.06
N GLY A 17 5.78 -1.17 5.70
CA GLY A 17 6.11 -0.66 7.03
C GLY A 17 7.60 -0.54 7.25
N LYS A 18 8.00 -0.16 8.47
CA LYS A 18 9.38 0.21 8.84
C LYS A 18 9.84 1.45 8.04
N ASP A 19 10.91 1.30 7.28
CA ASP A 19 11.51 2.28 6.39
C ASP A 19 11.04 2.12 4.93
N GLY A 20 10.10 1.20 4.68
CA GLY A 20 9.57 0.89 3.36
C GLY A 20 10.44 -0.01 2.48
N GLY A 21 11.71 -0.20 2.85
CA GLY A 21 12.65 -1.11 2.20
C GLY A 21 12.74 -0.98 0.68
N LYS A 22 13.04 -2.11 0.01
CA LYS A 22 13.21 -2.16 -1.44
C LYS A 22 11.94 -1.82 -2.23
N ILE A 23 10.76 -2.04 -1.64
CA ILE A 23 9.49 -1.76 -2.32
C ILE A 23 9.32 -0.25 -2.50
N ALA A 24 9.54 0.55 -1.45
CA ALA A 24 9.43 2.01 -1.53
C ALA A 24 10.34 2.62 -2.60
N GLN A 25 11.55 2.08 -2.76
CA GLN A 25 12.54 2.54 -3.75
C GLN A 25 12.15 2.21 -5.20
N GLN A 26 11.26 1.24 -5.41
CA GLN A 26 10.81 0.82 -6.74
C GLN A 26 9.55 1.55 -7.22
N LEU A 27 8.89 2.32 -6.35
CA LEU A 27 7.67 3.05 -6.67
C LEU A 27 8.00 4.28 -7.53
N ARG A 28 7.16 4.53 -8.54
CA ARG A 28 7.24 5.77 -9.34
C ARG A 28 6.48 6.90 -8.63
N PRO A 29 6.65 8.16 -9.03
CA PRO A 29 5.95 9.29 -8.40
C PRO A 29 4.42 9.18 -8.41
N GLU A 30 3.84 8.49 -9.38
CA GLU A 30 2.40 8.24 -9.50
C GLU A 30 1.88 7.08 -8.64
N ASP A 31 2.77 6.23 -8.13
CA ASP A 31 2.40 5.11 -7.27
C ASP A 31 2.21 5.60 -5.82
N ILE A 32 1.29 4.99 -5.08
CA ILE A 32 0.92 5.40 -3.71
C ILE A 32 1.68 4.54 -2.71
N ASN A 33 2.44 5.18 -1.83
CA ASN A 33 3.16 4.53 -0.74
C ASN A 33 2.47 4.78 0.61
N ILE A 34 1.84 3.74 1.18
CA ILE A 34 1.29 3.78 2.53
C ILE A 34 2.25 3.02 3.47
N CYS A 35 3.21 3.75 4.04
CA CYS A 35 4.25 3.19 4.89
C CYS A 35 3.93 3.39 6.38
N ILE A 36 3.72 2.28 7.11
CA ILE A 36 3.52 2.31 8.57
C ILE A 36 4.86 2.51 9.28
N PRO A 37 5.07 3.61 10.02
CA PRO A 37 6.33 3.95 10.66
C PRO A 37 6.52 3.19 11.98
N ALA A 38 6.52 1.86 11.91
CA ALA A 38 6.69 0.97 13.06
C ALA A 38 7.67 -0.15 12.74
N SER A 39 8.36 -0.67 13.76
CA SER A 39 9.31 -1.78 13.63
C SER A 39 8.67 -3.15 13.91
N ARG A 40 7.57 -3.19 14.69
CA ARG A 40 6.89 -4.41 15.10
C ARG A 40 5.94 -4.92 14.02
N THR A 41 6.24 -6.09 13.47
CA THR A 41 5.46 -6.69 12.37
C THR A 41 3.97 -6.85 12.68
N SER A 42 3.60 -7.29 13.89
CA SER A 42 2.18 -7.44 14.25
C SER A 42 1.41 -6.13 14.16
N TYR A 43 1.98 -5.03 14.67
CA TYR A 43 1.37 -3.71 14.57
C TYR A 43 1.24 -3.22 13.13
N ILE A 44 2.24 -3.49 12.28
CA ILE A 44 2.19 -3.17 10.85
C ILE A 44 1.04 -3.93 10.18
N GLN A 45 0.90 -5.23 10.46
CA GLN A 45 -0.14 -6.06 9.86
C GLN A 45 -1.54 -5.67 10.33
N GLU A 46 -1.72 -5.40 11.63
CA GLU A 46 -2.98 -4.88 12.17
C GLU A 46 -3.35 -3.55 11.50
N SER A 47 -2.38 -2.65 11.33
CA SER A 47 -2.59 -1.37 10.64
C SER A 47 -2.97 -1.57 9.16
N HIS A 48 -2.32 -2.50 8.46
CA HIS A 48 -2.65 -2.85 7.07
C HIS A 48 -4.08 -3.37 6.95
N LEU A 49 -4.53 -4.22 7.88
CA LEU A 49 -5.90 -4.72 7.90
C LEU A 49 -6.92 -3.58 8.10
N THR A 50 -6.65 -2.66 9.04
CA THR A 50 -7.48 -1.47 9.21
C THR A 50 -7.55 -0.63 7.94
N ILE A 51 -6.41 -0.39 7.27
CA ILE A 51 -6.37 0.37 6.01
C ILE A 51 -7.21 -0.31 4.92
N VAL A 52 -7.11 -1.64 4.77
CA VAL A 52 -7.93 -2.38 3.80
C VAL A 52 -9.42 -2.20 4.08
N HIS A 53 -9.86 -2.31 5.35
CA HIS A 53 -11.25 -2.06 5.70
C HIS A 53 -11.69 -0.61 5.42
N CYS A 54 -10.83 0.38 5.66
CA CYS A 54 -11.11 1.76 5.29
C CYS A 54 -11.27 1.93 3.77
N LEU A 55 -10.40 1.31 2.97
CA LEU A 55 -10.49 1.35 1.51
C LEU A 55 -11.79 0.71 1.01
N CYS A 56 -12.17 -0.45 1.55
CA CYS A 56 -13.47 -1.08 1.24
C CYS A 56 -14.62 -0.14 1.57
N SER A 57 -14.63 0.44 2.79
CA SER A 57 -15.68 1.38 3.19
C SER A 57 -15.75 2.62 2.30
N MET A 58 -14.62 3.14 1.83
CA MET A 58 -14.59 4.27 0.91
C MET A 58 -15.15 3.91 -0.47
N VAL A 59 -14.81 2.72 -0.98
CA VAL A 59 -15.37 2.22 -2.25
C VAL A 59 -16.88 2.03 -2.12
N ASP A 60 -17.34 1.42 -1.02
CA ASP A 60 -18.77 1.23 -0.78
C ASP A 60 -19.50 2.58 -0.73
N VAL A 61 -18.99 3.59 -0.01
CA VAL A 61 -19.60 4.93 0.03
C VAL A 61 -19.60 5.62 -1.34
N ALA A 62 -18.60 5.36 -2.18
CA ALA A 62 -18.50 6.00 -3.50
C ALA A 62 -19.40 5.37 -4.57
N TYR A 63 -19.77 4.09 -4.42
CA TYR A 63 -20.41 3.30 -5.49
C TYR A 63 -21.65 2.50 -5.06
N ALA A 64 -22.04 2.51 -3.78
CA ALA A 64 -23.32 1.98 -3.29
C ALA A 64 -24.39 3.08 -3.19
#